data_AF-A0A6N7QZ19-F1
#
_entry.id   AF-A0A6N7QZ19-F1
#
_cell.length_a   1.000
_cell.length_b   1.000
_cell.length_c   1.000
_cell.angle_alpha   90.00
_cell.angle_beta   90.00
_cell.angle_gamma   90.00
#
_symmetry.space_group_name_H-M   'P 1'
#
loop_
_entity.id
_entity.type
_entity.pdbx_description
1 polymer ?
#
loop_
_entity_poly.entity_id
_entity_poly.type
_entity_poly.pdbx_seq_one_letter_code
_entity_poly.pdbx_strand_id
1 'polypeptide(L)'
;MIGRIAGTLVEKQPPRIMIDVGGIGYELEVPMSTIYALPEINQPIRLHVHQGVRDEVPVLYGFAEASERSMFRALIKVNGVGPRLALTILSGISADALRQCIEQRDITTLTRLPGIGKRTAERLTLELADLGKQIGATTASGSADSAPMTTAASPMAEAEAALVALGYRPAEAQKLLSGLSGEHSEELIRSALQKAVRQ
;
A
#
# COMPACT_ATOMS: atom_id res chain seq x y z
N MET A 1 -3.82 -14.72 -0.65
CA MET A 1 -3.20 -13.39 -0.77
C MET A 1 -2.08 -13.27 0.24
N ILE A 2 -0.84 -12.99 -0.20
CA ILE A 2 0.34 -12.86 0.67
C ILE A 2 0.59 -11.36 0.94
N GLY A 3 0.54 -10.94 2.20
CA GLY A 3 0.69 -9.53 2.61
C GLY A 3 2.04 -9.18 3.25
N ARG A 4 2.73 -10.18 3.81
CA ARG A 4 4.03 -10.06 4.48
C ARG A 4 4.72 -11.42 4.44
N ILE A 5 6.05 -11.42 4.32
CA ILE A 5 6.88 -12.62 4.47
C ILE A 5 7.92 -12.34 5.55
N ALA A 6 8.15 -13.32 6.42
CA ALA A 6 9.18 -13.31 7.45
C ALA A 6 9.90 -14.66 7.43
N GLY A 7 11.23 -14.64 7.31
CA GLY A 7 12.02 -15.85 7.12
C GLY A 7 13.50 -15.55 7.04
N THR A 8 14.26 -16.43 6.39
CA THR A 8 15.71 -16.29 6.22
C THR A 8 16.03 -15.93 4.78
N LEU A 9 16.86 -14.90 4.58
CA LEU A 9 17.31 -14.55 3.23
C LEU A 9 18.33 -15.58 2.74
N VAL A 10 17.98 -16.37 1.72
CA VAL A 10 18.86 -17.46 1.23
C VAL A 10 19.56 -17.10 -0.07
N GLU A 11 19.04 -16.13 -0.82
CA GLU A 11 19.62 -15.74 -2.11
C GLU A 11 19.41 -14.25 -2.44
N LYS A 12 20.41 -13.63 -3.07
CA LYS A 12 20.36 -12.28 -3.63
C LYS A 12 20.78 -12.30 -5.10
N GLN A 13 19.85 -12.11 -6.03
CA GLN A 13 20.09 -11.98 -7.47
C GLN A 13 19.30 -10.81 -8.06
N PRO A 14 19.80 -9.56 -7.95
CA PRO A 14 19.04 -8.36 -8.32
C PRO A 14 18.36 -8.45 -9.71
N PRO A 15 17.08 -8.07 -9.83
CA PRO A 15 16.19 -7.50 -8.80
C PRO A 15 15.48 -8.55 -7.93
N ARG A 16 15.84 -9.83 -8.03
CA ARG A 16 15.21 -10.95 -7.33
C ARG A 16 15.94 -11.32 -6.05
N ILE A 17 15.17 -11.84 -5.09
CA ILE A 17 15.67 -12.43 -3.87
C ILE A 17 14.87 -13.69 -3.54
N MET A 18 15.45 -14.57 -2.72
CA MET A 18 14.75 -15.73 -2.19
C MET A 18 14.74 -15.72 -0.67
N ILE A 19 13.56 -15.92 -0.08
CA ILE A 19 13.36 -16.04 1.36
C ILE A 19 12.88 -17.45 1.67
N ASP A 20 13.61 -18.17 2.51
CA ASP A 20 13.16 -19.43 3.08
C ASP A 20 12.21 -19.18 4.26
N VAL A 21 11.04 -19.79 4.22
CA VAL A 21 10.07 -19.79 5.31
C VAL A 21 9.71 -21.23 5.64
N GLY A 22 10.43 -21.81 6.60
CA GLY A 22 10.17 -23.18 7.06
C GLY A 22 10.42 -24.23 5.99
N GLY A 23 11.45 -24.05 5.15
CA GLY A 23 11.79 -24.98 4.07
C GLY A 23 11.10 -24.69 2.73
N ILE A 24 10.31 -23.61 2.65
CA ILE A 24 9.68 -23.15 1.40
C ILE A 24 10.38 -21.88 0.92
N GLY A 25 11.02 -21.94 -0.25
CA GLY A 25 11.65 -20.80 -0.90
C GLY A 25 10.65 -19.93 -1.67
N TYR A 26 10.47 -18.69 -1.23
CA TYR A 26 9.68 -17.68 -1.93
C TYR A 26 10.59 -16.79 -2.76
N GLU A 27 10.36 -16.71 -4.07
CA GLU A 27 11.00 -15.73 -4.95
C GLU A 27 10.22 -14.42 -4.96
N LEU A 28 10.92 -13.30 -4.72
CA LEU A 28 10.34 -11.96 -4.77
C LEU A 28 11.16 -11.05 -5.68
N GLU A 29 10.49 -10.20 -6.46
CA GLU A 29 11.11 -9.03 -7.11
C GLU A 29 11.03 -7.83 -6.15
N VAL A 30 12.13 -7.10 -5.98
CA VAL A 30 12.22 -5.96 -5.06
C VAL A 30 12.86 -4.75 -5.74
N PRO A 31 12.56 -3.50 -5.30
CA PRO A 31 13.31 -2.33 -5.73
C PRO A 31 14.80 -2.43 -5.39
N MET A 32 15.67 -1.79 -6.17
CA MET A 32 17.12 -1.78 -5.89
C MET A 32 17.43 -1.11 -4.54
N SER A 33 16.67 -0.07 -4.18
CA SER A 33 16.73 0.59 -2.86
C SER A 33 16.53 -0.41 -1.73
N THR A 34 15.54 -1.30 -1.85
CA THR A 34 15.31 -2.39 -0.91
C THR A 34 16.48 -3.38 -0.90
N ILE A 35 17.02 -3.77 -2.06
CA ILE A 35 18.17 -4.70 -2.15
C ILE A 35 19.38 -4.20 -1.35
N TYR A 36 19.69 -2.91 -1.46
CA TYR A 36 20.82 -2.31 -0.76
C TYR A 36 20.62 -2.27 0.76
N ALA A 37 19.37 -2.29 1.24
CA ALA A 37 19.03 -2.32 2.66
C ALA A 37 18.91 -3.76 3.22
N LEU A 38 19.02 -4.80 2.39
CA LEU A 38 18.83 -6.18 2.84
C LEU A 38 20.01 -6.67 3.70
N PRO A 39 19.74 -7.47 4.74
CA PRO A 39 20.77 -8.10 5.56
C PRO A 39 21.59 -9.10 4.74
N GLU A 40 22.67 -9.63 5.29
CA GLU A 40 23.48 -10.67 4.63
C GLU A 40 22.69 -11.95 4.36
N ILE A 41 23.21 -12.81 3.46
CA ILE A 41 22.62 -14.13 3.23
C ILE A 41 22.69 -14.94 4.54
N ASN A 42 21.68 -15.77 4.79
CA ASN A 42 21.42 -16.54 6.00
C ASN A 42 21.02 -15.72 7.23
N GLN A 43 20.64 -14.44 7.06
CA GLN A 43 20.09 -13.61 8.12
C GLN A 43 18.56 -13.53 8.07
N PRO A 44 17.88 -13.30 9.21
CA PRO A 44 16.44 -13.11 9.25
C PRO A 44 16.04 -11.81 8.54
N ILE A 45 14.93 -11.86 7.83
CA ILE A 45 14.37 -10.74 7.06
C ILE A 45 12.85 -10.73 7.18
N ARG A 46 12.26 -9.53 7.08
CA ARG A 46 10.82 -9.33 6.99
C ARG A 46 10.53 -8.31 5.90
N LEU A 47 9.64 -8.65 4.97
CA LEU A 47 9.22 -7.76 3.89
C LEU A 47 7.70 -7.66 3.82
N HIS A 48 7.22 -6.47 3.46
CA HIS A 48 5.85 -6.25 3.03
C HIS A 48 5.70 -6.75 1.59
N VAL A 49 4.60 -7.44 1.30
CA VAL A 49 4.41 -8.12 0.02
C VAL A 49 3.16 -7.62 -0.71
N HIS A 50 3.31 -7.39 -2.00
CA HIS A 50 2.21 -7.35 -2.96
C HIS A 50 2.27 -8.58 -3.86
N GLN A 51 1.21 -9.38 -3.85
CA GLN A 51 1.04 -10.51 -4.75
C GLN A 51 0.28 -10.03 -6.00
N GLY A 52 0.89 -10.20 -7.16
CA GLY A 52 0.29 -9.95 -8.47
C GLY A 52 0.19 -11.22 -9.30
N VAL A 53 -0.25 -11.08 -10.55
CA VAL A 53 -0.29 -12.14 -11.56
C VAL A 53 0.35 -11.61 -12.84
N ARG A 54 1.28 -12.36 -13.41
CA ARG A 54 1.95 -12.07 -14.69
C ARG A 54 1.96 -13.35 -15.52
N ASP A 55 1.43 -13.29 -16.74
CA ASP A 55 1.35 -14.44 -17.64
C ASP A 55 0.70 -15.68 -16.97
N GLU A 56 -0.40 -15.45 -16.24
CA GLU A 56 -1.13 -16.46 -15.44
C GLU A 56 -0.35 -17.06 -14.25
N VAL A 57 0.89 -16.62 -14.02
CA VAL A 57 1.72 -17.06 -12.90
C VAL A 57 1.67 -16.04 -11.75
N PRO A 58 1.51 -16.49 -10.49
CA PRO A 58 1.65 -15.61 -9.33
C PRO A 58 3.06 -15.01 -9.25
N VAL A 59 3.15 -13.70 -9.02
CA VAL A 59 4.42 -13.00 -8.79
C VAL A 59 4.35 -12.25 -7.47
N LEU A 60 5.46 -12.25 -6.72
CA LEU A 60 5.57 -11.53 -5.46
C LEU A 60 6.51 -10.34 -5.61
N TYR A 61 6.05 -9.19 -5.11
CA TYR A 61 6.82 -7.96 -5.02
C TYR A 61 7.05 -7.63 -3.55
N GLY A 62 8.32 -7.47 -3.16
CA GLY A 62 8.72 -7.22 -1.78
C GLY A 62 9.18 -5.77 -1.54
N PHE A 63 8.90 -5.27 -0.35
CA PHE A 63 9.23 -3.91 0.08
C PHE A 63 9.69 -3.92 1.54
N ALA A 64 10.65 -3.07 1.88
CA ALA A 64 11.15 -2.95 3.25
C ALA A 64 10.07 -2.35 4.16
N GLU A 65 9.32 -1.37 3.64
CA GLU A 65 8.29 -0.65 4.38
C GLU A 65 6.89 -0.82 3.80
N ALA A 66 5.88 -0.63 4.66
CA ALA A 66 4.48 -0.63 4.25
C ALA A 66 4.15 0.55 3.32
N SER A 67 4.79 1.70 3.52
CA SER A 67 4.70 2.93 2.73
C SER A 67 5.07 2.68 1.26
N GLU A 68 6.21 2.02 1.03
CA GLU A 68 6.72 1.62 -0.27
C GLU A 68 5.76 0.68 -1.01
N ARG A 69 5.25 -0.35 -0.32
CA ARG A 69 4.26 -1.26 -0.90
C ARG A 69 2.97 -0.53 -1.28
N SER A 70 2.51 0.39 -0.45
CA SER A 70 1.32 1.20 -0.73
C SER A 70 1.54 2.10 -1.94
N MET A 71 2.71 2.72 -2.04
CA MET A 71 3.10 3.52 -3.21
C MET A 71 3.18 2.66 -4.47
N PHE A 72 3.79 1.48 -4.41
CA PHE A 72 3.81 0.53 -5.52
C PHE A 72 2.40 0.17 -6.00
N ARG A 73 1.49 -0.13 -5.08
CA ARG A 73 0.08 -0.43 -5.40
C ARG A 73 -0.64 0.76 -6.02
N ALA A 74 -0.31 1.98 -5.62
CA ALA A 74 -0.84 3.18 -6.25
C ALA A 74 -0.28 3.35 -7.67
N LEU A 75 1.02 3.15 -7.85
CA LEU A 75 1.70 3.25 -9.14
C LEU A 75 1.12 2.28 -10.17
N ILE A 76 0.93 1.01 -9.84
CA ILE A 76 0.42 0.01 -10.79
C ILE A 76 -1.06 0.19 -11.16
N LYS A 77 -1.79 1.09 -10.47
CA LYS A 77 -3.15 1.49 -10.88
C LYS A 77 -3.14 2.56 -11.96
N VAL A 78 -2.02 3.26 -12.14
CA VAL A 78 -1.90 4.33 -13.14
C VAL A 78 -1.80 3.72 -14.53
N ASN A 79 -2.59 4.24 -15.47
CA ASN A 79 -2.63 3.69 -16.82
C ASN A 79 -1.26 3.82 -17.52
N GLY A 80 -0.69 2.70 -17.93
CA GLY A 80 0.63 2.64 -18.58
C GLY A 80 1.80 2.51 -17.61
N VAL A 81 1.54 2.31 -16.32
CA VAL A 81 2.55 2.02 -15.30
C VAL A 81 2.37 0.59 -14.82
N GLY A 82 3.21 -0.32 -15.34
CA GLY A 82 3.22 -1.72 -14.92
C GLY A 82 4.15 -1.97 -13.72
N PRO A 83 4.12 -3.20 -13.14
CA PRO A 83 4.97 -3.58 -12.02
C PRO A 83 6.47 -3.30 -12.22
N ARG A 84 7.00 -3.60 -13.42
CA ARG A 84 8.41 -3.36 -13.75
C ARG A 84 8.78 -1.88 -13.66
N LEU A 85 7.95 -1.00 -14.23
CA LEU A 85 8.18 0.44 -14.19
C LEU A 85 8.02 0.98 -12.76
N ALA A 86 7.05 0.46 -12.00
CA ALA A 86 6.85 0.84 -10.59
C ALA A 86 8.07 0.46 -9.72
N LEU A 87 8.66 -0.73 -9.91
CA LEU A 87 9.92 -1.11 -9.25
C LEU A 87 11.07 -0.18 -9.66
N THR A 88 11.16 0.18 -10.94
CA THR A 88 12.17 1.13 -11.45
C THR A 88 12.03 2.51 -10.81
N ILE A 89 10.80 3.02 -10.67
CA ILE A 89 10.51 4.28 -9.97
C ILE A 89 11.00 4.20 -8.53
N LEU A 90 10.55 3.19 -7.76
CA LEU A 90 10.91 3.03 -6.35
C LEU A 90 12.39 2.68 -6.11
N SER A 91 13.10 2.29 -7.18
CA SER A 91 14.55 2.11 -7.15
C SER A 91 15.31 3.44 -7.29
N GLY A 92 14.73 4.44 -7.96
CA GLY A 92 15.37 5.73 -8.25
C GLY A 92 14.94 6.87 -7.32
N ILE A 93 13.78 6.77 -6.69
CA ILE A 93 13.25 7.77 -5.77
C ILE A 93 12.49 7.08 -4.62
N SER A 94 12.63 7.59 -3.40
CA SER A 94 11.89 7.05 -2.24
C SER A 94 10.40 7.32 -2.36
N ALA A 95 9.57 6.54 -1.66
CA ALA A 95 8.12 6.72 -1.67
C ALA A 95 7.70 8.14 -1.20
N ASP A 96 8.39 8.70 -0.21
CA ASP A 96 8.10 10.05 0.29
C ASP A 96 8.54 11.15 -0.68
N ALA A 97 9.73 11.04 -1.27
CA ALA A 97 10.18 12.00 -2.28
C ALA A 97 9.29 11.94 -3.54
N LEU A 98 8.81 10.75 -3.92
CA LEU A 98 7.85 10.59 -5.01
C LEU A 98 6.52 11.27 -4.67
N ARG A 99 6.02 11.11 -3.44
CA ARG A 99 4.81 11.80 -2.96
C ARG A 99 4.97 13.32 -3.09
N GLN A 100 6.11 13.85 -2.64
CA GLN A 100 6.43 15.27 -2.74
C GLN A 100 6.48 15.76 -4.21
N CYS A 101 7.12 15.00 -5.11
CA CYS A 101 7.14 15.33 -6.54
C CYS A 101 5.74 15.37 -7.14
N ILE A 102 4.84 14.47 -6.74
CA ILE A 102 3.45 14.44 -7.20
C ILE A 102 2.69 15.67 -6.69
N GLU A 103 2.82 16.00 -5.41
CA GLU A 103 2.17 17.16 -4.79
C GLU A 103 2.62 18.48 -5.42
N GLN A 104 3.91 18.61 -5.69
CA GLN A 104 4.51 19.80 -6.32
C GLN A 104 4.35 19.83 -7.84
N ARG A 105 3.79 18.77 -8.43
CA ARG A 105 3.70 18.56 -9.88
C ARG A 105 5.06 18.69 -10.59
N ASP A 106 6.11 18.20 -9.95
CA ASP A 106 7.47 18.23 -10.49
C ASP A 106 7.67 17.15 -11.56
N ILE A 107 7.18 17.44 -12.76
CA ILE A 107 7.33 16.59 -13.95
C ILE A 107 8.81 16.41 -14.30
N THR A 108 9.66 17.41 -14.03
CA THR A 108 11.06 17.39 -14.45
C THR A 108 11.82 16.27 -13.77
N THR A 109 11.64 16.10 -12.45
CA THR A 109 12.24 15.01 -11.69
C THR A 109 11.73 13.65 -12.15
N LEU A 110 10.42 13.51 -12.41
CA LEU A 110 9.84 12.26 -12.89
C LEU A 110 10.37 11.84 -14.27
N THR A 111 10.55 12.78 -15.19
CA THR A 111 11.08 12.49 -16.55
C THR A 111 12.56 12.09 -16.57
N ARG A 112 13.30 12.30 -15.47
CA ARG A 112 14.68 11.81 -15.35
C ARG A 112 14.76 10.33 -15.02
N LEU A 113 13.65 9.73 -14.56
CA LEU A 113 13.59 8.30 -14.25
C LEU A 113 13.55 7.48 -15.55
N PRO A 114 14.33 6.39 -15.63
CA PRO A 114 14.41 5.58 -16.84
C PRO A 114 13.06 4.96 -17.18
N GLY A 115 12.64 5.11 -18.45
CA GLY A 115 11.36 4.61 -18.94
C GLY A 115 10.17 5.55 -18.72
N ILE A 116 10.37 6.74 -18.12
CA ILE A 116 9.30 7.73 -17.93
C ILE A 116 9.46 8.89 -18.91
N GLY A 117 8.59 8.91 -19.91
CA GLY A 117 8.45 10.06 -20.81
C GLY A 117 7.56 11.16 -20.21
N LYS A 118 7.59 12.36 -20.83
CA LYS A 118 6.78 13.53 -20.41
C LYS A 118 5.30 13.20 -20.21
N ARG A 119 4.69 12.50 -21.17
CA ARG A 119 3.27 12.11 -21.11
C ARG A 119 2.97 11.17 -19.93
N THR A 120 3.88 10.23 -19.64
CA THR A 120 3.74 9.31 -18.50
C THR A 120 3.92 10.06 -17.19
N ALA A 121 4.86 10.99 -17.10
CA ALA A 121 5.07 11.83 -15.91
C ALA A 121 3.87 12.73 -15.62
N GLU A 122 3.31 13.39 -16.63
CA GLU A 122 2.07 14.20 -16.51
C GLU A 122 0.91 13.34 -15.99
N ARG A 123 0.72 12.15 -16.58
CA ARG A 123 -0.33 11.22 -16.16
C ARG A 123 -0.13 10.73 -14.72
N LEU A 124 1.08 10.29 -14.37
CA LEU A 124 1.46 9.88 -13.02
C LEU A 124 1.08 10.95 -12.00
N THR A 125 1.44 12.20 -12.30
CA THR A 125 1.19 13.33 -11.42
C THR A 125 -0.31 13.56 -11.21
N LEU A 126 -1.11 13.50 -12.27
CA LEU A 126 -2.56 13.72 -12.21
C LEU A 126 -3.30 12.57 -11.53
N GLU A 127 -3.08 11.33 -11.98
CA GLU A 127 -3.79 10.15 -11.48
C GLU A 127 -3.40 9.83 -10.03
N LEU A 128 -2.12 9.97 -9.65
CA LEU A 128 -1.71 9.75 -8.26
C LEU A 128 -2.14 10.87 -7.32
N ALA A 129 -2.25 12.13 -7.77
CA ALA A 129 -2.81 13.19 -6.94
C ALA A 129 -4.31 12.97 -6.68
N ASP A 130 -5.05 12.45 -7.65
CA ASP A 130 -6.47 12.10 -7.47
C ASP A 130 -6.63 10.88 -6.55
N LEU A 131 -5.83 9.83 -6.78
CA LEU A 131 -5.75 8.68 -5.88
C LEU A 131 -5.33 9.10 -4.47
N GLY A 132 -4.39 10.04 -4.32
CA GLY A 132 -3.96 10.57 -3.03
C GLY A 132 -5.05 11.31 -2.28
N LYS A 133 -6.00 11.95 -2.97
CA LYS A 133 -7.20 12.55 -2.36
C LYS A 133 -8.20 11.49 -1.92
N GLN A 134 -8.39 10.45 -2.74
CA GLN A 134 -9.27 9.31 -2.42
C GLN A 134 -8.70 8.45 -1.29
N ILE A 135 -7.38 8.22 -1.31
CA ILE A 135 -6.63 7.49 -0.30
C ILE A 135 -6.47 8.35 0.95
N GLY A 136 -6.26 9.67 0.86
CA GLY A 136 -6.26 10.58 2.01
C GLY A 136 -7.61 10.65 2.75
N ALA A 137 -8.71 10.41 2.04
CA ALA A 137 -10.03 10.16 2.64
C ALA A 137 -10.16 8.75 3.27
N THR A 138 -9.21 7.84 3.01
CA THR A 138 -9.20 6.42 3.44
C THR A 138 -8.05 6.09 4.41
N THR A 139 -6.95 6.85 4.46
CA THR A 139 -5.71 6.57 5.22
C THR A 139 -5.66 7.18 6.62
N ALA A 140 -6.80 7.57 7.17
CA ALA A 140 -6.97 7.56 8.62
C ALA A 140 -7.09 6.11 9.18
N SER A 141 -6.96 5.09 8.33
CA SER A 141 -7.04 3.67 8.71
C SER A 141 -5.81 2.91 8.21
N GLY A 142 -4.98 2.42 9.15
CA GLY A 142 -3.88 1.51 8.81
C GLY A 142 -2.61 1.52 9.68
N SER A 143 -2.69 1.73 11.01
CA SER A 143 -1.58 1.45 11.93
C SER A 143 -2.09 0.81 13.21
N ALA A 144 -2.31 -0.51 13.19
CA ALA A 144 -2.42 -1.31 14.40
C ALA A 144 -1.15 -2.18 14.51
N ASP A 145 -0.07 -1.57 15.02
CA ASP A 145 0.77 -2.22 16.04
C ASP A 145 1.66 -1.17 16.75
N SER A 146 1.74 -1.28 18.08
CA SER A 146 2.60 -0.57 19.05
C SER A 146 2.39 0.92 19.39
N ALA A 147 1.59 1.14 20.46
CA ALA A 147 1.75 2.10 21.59
C ALA A 147 1.55 3.63 21.37
N PRO A 148 1.11 4.37 22.42
CA PRO A 148 0.17 5.49 22.26
C PRO A 148 0.85 6.86 22.23
N MET A 149 0.49 7.69 21.25
CA MET A 149 0.54 9.15 21.40
C MET A 149 -0.43 9.83 20.41
N THR A 150 -1.63 10.14 20.95
CA THR A 150 -2.45 11.33 20.67
C THR A 150 -2.60 11.85 19.23
N THR A 151 -3.56 11.28 18.52
CA THR A 151 -4.76 12.00 18.03
C THR A 151 -5.86 10.95 17.85
N ALA A 152 -6.74 10.83 18.84
CA ALA A 152 -7.83 9.86 18.81
C ALA A 152 -8.79 10.21 17.66
N ALA A 153 -8.64 9.52 16.52
CA ALA A 153 -9.76 9.39 15.60
C ALA A 153 -10.92 8.76 16.40
N SER A 154 -12.06 9.45 16.44
CA SER A 154 -13.20 8.96 17.21
C SER A 154 -13.60 7.55 16.74
N PRO A 155 -14.05 6.64 17.63
CA PRO A 155 -14.53 5.31 17.27
C PRO A 155 -15.59 5.34 16.15
N MET A 156 -16.37 6.43 16.08
CA MET A 156 -17.33 6.71 15.01
C MET A 156 -16.68 6.92 13.65
N ALA A 157 -15.57 7.67 13.58
CA ALA A 157 -14.86 7.91 12.31
C ALA A 157 -14.22 6.62 11.78
N GLU A 158 -13.69 5.78 12.66
CA GLU A 158 -13.14 4.48 12.28
C GLU A 158 -14.23 3.52 11.80
N ALA A 159 -15.39 3.50 12.47
CA ALA A 159 -16.54 2.72 12.03
C ALA A 159 -17.10 3.18 10.66
N GLU A 160 -17.13 4.49 10.41
CA GLU A 160 -17.56 5.04 9.12
C GLU A 160 -16.61 4.61 7.99
N ALA A 161 -15.30 4.74 8.21
CA ALA A 161 -14.28 4.30 7.25
C ALA A 161 -14.40 2.80 6.94
N ALA A 162 -14.67 1.96 7.95
CA ALA A 162 -14.87 0.53 7.77
C ALA A 162 -16.14 0.21 6.95
N LEU A 163 -17.26 0.89 7.19
CA LEU A 163 -18.48 0.72 6.40
C LEU A 163 -18.28 1.15 4.93
N VAL A 164 -17.54 2.24 4.70
CA VAL A 164 -17.18 2.66 3.33
C VAL A 164 -16.29 1.62 2.65
N ALA A 165 -15.32 1.04 3.37
CA ALA A 165 -14.50 -0.06 2.86
C ALA A 165 -15.31 -1.34 2.54
N LEU A 166 -16.44 -1.55 3.22
CA LEU A 166 -17.42 -2.61 2.92
C LEU A 166 -18.33 -2.30 1.72
N GLY A 167 -18.20 -1.11 1.11
CA GLY A 167 -18.90 -0.73 -0.11
C GLY A 167 -20.11 0.18 0.09
N TYR A 168 -20.39 0.64 1.32
CA TYR A 168 -21.45 1.62 1.57
C TYR A 168 -21.00 3.02 1.11
N ARG A 169 -21.94 3.82 0.61
CA ARG A 169 -21.64 5.23 0.31
C ARG A 169 -21.42 6.01 1.61
N PRO A 170 -20.59 7.07 1.63
CA PRO A 170 -20.34 7.85 2.85
C PRO A 170 -21.61 8.34 3.56
N ALA A 171 -22.59 8.84 2.80
CA ALA A 171 -23.88 9.27 3.35
C ALA A 171 -24.72 8.12 3.93
N GLU A 172 -24.61 6.91 3.36
CA GLU A 172 -25.29 5.72 3.86
C GLU A 172 -24.61 5.19 5.14
N ALA A 173 -23.27 5.20 5.17
CA ALA A 173 -22.48 4.83 6.35
C ALA A 173 -22.81 5.73 7.54
N GLN A 174 -22.85 7.05 7.35
CA GLN A 174 -23.25 8.00 8.40
C GLN A 174 -24.69 7.76 8.88
N LYS A 175 -25.62 7.46 7.96
CA LYS A 175 -27.01 7.16 8.31
C LYS A 175 -27.13 5.87 9.13
N LEU A 176 -26.37 4.83 8.80
CA LEU A 176 -26.35 3.58 9.56
C LEU A 176 -25.75 3.75 10.96
N LEU A 177 -24.73 4.60 11.09
CA LEU A 177 -24.10 4.95 12.35
C LEU A 177 -24.90 5.96 13.18
N SER A 178 -25.84 6.68 12.58
CA SER A 178 -26.68 7.66 13.28
C SER A 178 -27.53 6.99 14.38
N GLY A 179 -27.43 7.55 15.59
CA GLY A 179 -28.10 7.04 16.78
C GLY A 179 -27.42 5.83 17.43
N LEU A 180 -26.25 5.41 16.97
CA LEU A 180 -25.42 4.42 17.66
C LEU A 180 -24.38 5.13 18.53
N SER A 181 -24.15 4.60 19.73
CA SER A 181 -23.10 5.05 20.63
C SER A 181 -22.38 3.82 21.17
N GLY A 182 -21.06 3.83 21.13
CA GLY A 182 -20.21 2.71 21.49
C GLY A 182 -18.79 3.20 21.71
N GLU A 183 -18.08 2.56 22.64
CA GLU A 183 -16.71 2.92 22.98
C GLU A 183 -15.69 2.36 21.97
N HIS A 184 -16.08 1.32 21.22
CA HIS A 184 -15.24 0.64 20.25
C HIS A 184 -15.85 0.66 18.85
N SER A 185 -15.00 0.88 17.84
CA SER A 185 -15.38 0.92 16.43
C SER A 185 -15.98 -0.41 15.95
N GLU A 186 -15.47 -1.54 16.44
CA GLU A 186 -15.98 -2.89 16.12
C GLU A 186 -17.47 -3.08 16.50
N GLU A 187 -17.88 -2.54 17.65
CA GLU A 187 -19.28 -2.63 18.13
C GLU A 187 -20.22 -1.77 17.29
N LEU A 188 -19.76 -0.58 16.92
CA LEU A 188 -20.47 0.35 16.04
C LEU A 188 -20.64 -0.25 14.64
N ILE A 189 -19.60 -0.86 14.08
CA ILE A 189 -19.64 -1.55 12.78
C ILE A 189 -20.64 -2.71 12.84
N ARG A 190 -20.55 -3.58 13.85
CA ARG A 190 -21.47 -4.71 14.02
C ARG A 190 -22.93 -4.24 14.09
N SER A 191 -23.20 -3.21 14.90
CA SER A 191 -24.54 -2.67 15.11
C SER A 191 -25.09 -1.99 13.85
N ALA A 192 -24.27 -1.24 13.12
CA ALA A 192 -24.63 -0.62 11.85
C ALA A 192 -24.99 -1.66 10.78
N LEU A 193 -24.20 -2.73 10.66
CA LEU A 193 -24.46 -3.82 9.71
C LEU A 193 -25.73 -4.61 10.07
N GLN A 194 -25.99 -4.86 11.36
CA GLN A 194 -27.26 -5.48 11.79
C GLN A 194 -28.47 -4.61 11.46
N LYS A 195 -28.34 -3.28 11.56
CA LYS A 195 -29.40 -2.32 11.20
C LYS A 195 -29.65 -2.30 9.69
N ALA A 196 -28.60 -2.44 8.88
CA ALA A 196 -28.68 -2.50 7.42
C ALA A 196 -29.39 -3.76 6.90
N VAL A 197 -29.25 -4.91 7.58
CA VAL A 197 -29.91 -6.19 7.21
C VAL A 197 -31.40 -6.21 7.57
N ARG A 198 -31.84 -5.33 8.48
CA ARG A 198 -33.24 -5.25 8.95
C ARG A 198 -34.10 -4.23 8.20
N GLN A 199 -33.51 -3.46 7.28
CA GLN A 199 -34.22 -2.56 6.36
C GLN A 199 -34.42 -3.22 5.00
#